data_AF-A0A9D9N438-F1
#
_entry.id   AF-A0A9D9N438-F1
#
_cell.length_a   1.000
_cell.length_b   1.000
_cell.length_c   1.000
_cell.angle_alpha   90.00
_cell.angle_beta   90.00
_cell.angle_gamma   90.00
#
_symmetry.space_group_name_H-M   'P 1'
#
loop_
_entity.id
_entity.type
_entity.pdbx_description
1 polymer ?
#
loop_
_entity_poly.entity_id
_entity_poly.type
_entity_poly.pdbx_seq_one_letter_code
_entity_poly.pdbx_strand_id
1 'polypeptide(L)'
;MQKVFSREFFTELARECSFNADELRLLGEFRNHEILVDGDTYDMLVRVQDQFERLEAMGDDEYRGFYIEVPRPTLDEWGDCDELIEAGECDSREDYIREWEFWNPMETRWFYVGSSRYKDCRVLHFTDRRRTYFVITNRSSYMNRECGGFIDKWYAEAVERICSYLSKLLEVIVSYPDDFNQYVAENLPYQQRDGRIARKELNRVVPEMKIKVEDEATAVMALEDSAQKRFRPPFETMSIRLYCKYFRIAHKAYEHYFEKWGRISRPRSAASDTAYYTNVKFTDVESLYDIDSQEDFKKFARDHYGELGLSRLNIVASDYERPGWRILVSNSYSAHVDLAIEVATALYKSGAPLEILDAEKLLKILREEDNVRLTPYVFHDYMNHHEEGTVYCLPWEYECGDDKEAPLTLAQYHDIVSLAEWQEIGKVKVIG
;
A
#
# COMPACT_ATOMS: atom_id res chain seq x y z
N MET A 1 -14.41 -36.24 -10.20
CA MET A 1 -14.41 -35.40 -8.98
C MET A 1 -15.62 -34.50 -9.07
N GLN A 2 -16.51 -34.56 -8.09
CA GLN A 2 -17.64 -33.63 -8.01
C GLN A 2 -17.07 -32.33 -7.42
N LYS A 3 -16.98 -31.26 -8.22
CA LYS A 3 -16.55 -29.95 -7.71
C LYS A 3 -17.57 -29.48 -6.68
N VAL A 4 -17.20 -29.47 -5.40
CA VAL A 4 -18.08 -29.04 -4.29
C VAL A 4 -18.20 -27.51 -4.26
N PHE A 5 -17.10 -26.80 -4.54
CA PHE A 5 -17.06 -25.34 -4.50
C PHE A 5 -17.51 -24.72 -5.81
N SER A 6 -18.41 -23.76 -5.71
CA SER A 6 -18.91 -22.92 -6.78
C SER A 6 -19.35 -21.57 -6.20
N ARG A 7 -19.56 -20.56 -7.03
CA ARG A 7 -20.11 -19.28 -6.57
C ARG A 7 -21.47 -19.48 -5.88
N GLU A 8 -22.30 -20.35 -6.44
CA GLU A 8 -23.62 -20.70 -5.89
C GLU A 8 -23.50 -21.28 -4.47
N PHE A 9 -22.53 -22.18 -4.23
CA PHE A 9 -22.25 -22.70 -2.88
C PHE A 9 -21.94 -21.57 -1.89
N PHE A 10 -21.07 -20.62 -2.25
CA PHE A 10 -20.73 -19.49 -1.39
C PHE A 10 -21.93 -18.57 -1.13
N THR A 11 -22.75 -18.30 -2.16
CA THR A 11 -23.97 -17.50 -2.04
C THR A 11 -25.02 -18.18 -1.15
N GLU A 12 -25.25 -19.48 -1.31
CA GLU A 12 -26.19 -20.24 -0.48
C GLU A 12 -25.74 -20.31 0.97
N LEU A 13 -24.45 -20.58 1.19
CA LEU A 13 -23.87 -20.63 2.54
C LEU A 13 -23.98 -19.28 3.26
N ALA A 14 -23.67 -18.19 2.55
CA ALA A 14 -23.78 -16.84 3.09
C ALA A 14 -25.24 -16.50 3.44
N ARG A 15 -26.21 -16.87 2.59
CA ARG A 15 -27.65 -16.71 2.85
C ARG A 15 -28.11 -17.51 4.07
N GLU A 16 -27.63 -18.73 4.25
CA GLU A 16 -27.95 -19.57 5.43
C GLU A 16 -27.46 -18.92 6.74
N CYS A 17 -26.41 -18.10 6.66
CA CYS A 17 -25.82 -17.40 7.78
C CYS A 17 -26.26 -15.93 7.88
N SER A 18 -27.18 -15.47 7.02
CA SER A 18 -27.58 -14.06 6.90
C SER A 18 -26.38 -13.11 6.76
N PHE A 19 -25.36 -13.52 6.00
CA PHE A 19 -24.07 -12.85 5.88
C PHE A 19 -23.88 -12.31 4.46
N ASN A 20 -23.33 -11.11 4.32
CA ASN A 20 -23.02 -10.53 3.02
C ASN A 20 -21.78 -9.62 3.07
N ALA A 21 -21.32 -9.20 1.89
CA ALA A 21 -20.07 -8.45 1.74
C ALA A 21 -20.13 -7.01 2.30
N ASP A 22 -21.32 -6.44 2.49
CA ASP A 22 -21.49 -5.10 3.04
C ASP A 22 -21.16 -5.06 4.54
N GLU A 23 -21.48 -6.13 5.28
CA GLU A 23 -21.07 -6.27 6.68
C GLU A 23 -19.54 -6.18 6.83
N LEU A 24 -18.79 -6.93 6.01
CA LEU A 24 -17.32 -6.88 6.02
C LEU A 24 -16.78 -5.51 5.59
N ARG A 25 -17.45 -4.84 4.65
CA ARG A 25 -17.10 -3.50 4.22
C ARG A 25 -17.24 -2.51 5.38
N LEU A 26 -18.40 -2.48 6.03
CA LEU A 26 -18.71 -1.62 7.18
C LEU A 26 -17.71 -1.82 8.33
N LEU A 27 -17.43 -3.08 8.68
CA LEU A 27 -16.45 -3.41 9.72
C LEU A 27 -15.04 -2.90 9.43
N GLY A 28 -14.67 -2.78 8.15
CA GLY A 28 -13.36 -2.26 7.73
C GLY A 28 -13.37 -0.82 7.21
N GLU A 29 -14.45 -0.05 7.39
CA GLU A 29 -14.45 1.39 7.05
C GLU A 29 -13.44 2.17 7.88
N PHE A 30 -13.24 1.74 9.14
CA PHE A 30 -12.23 2.32 9.99
C PHE A 30 -10.86 1.66 9.77
N ARG A 31 -9.88 2.51 9.40
CA ARG A 31 -8.45 2.40 9.73
C ARG A 31 -8.08 1.38 10.81
N ASN A 32 -7.72 0.13 10.46
CA ASN A 32 -7.22 -0.88 11.42
C ASN A 32 -8.21 -1.15 12.57
N HIS A 33 -9.48 -1.30 12.23
CA HIS A 33 -10.52 -1.53 13.22
C HIS A 33 -10.30 -2.84 13.99
N GLU A 34 -10.33 -2.77 15.32
CA GLU A 34 -10.25 -3.93 16.21
C GLU A 34 -11.62 -4.14 16.87
N ILE A 35 -12.23 -5.28 16.59
CA ILE A 35 -13.49 -5.73 17.21
C ILE A 35 -13.10 -6.58 18.41
N LEU A 36 -13.24 -6.01 19.61
CA LEU A 36 -12.83 -6.65 20.86
C LEU A 36 -13.92 -7.61 21.38
N VAL A 37 -13.70 -8.91 21.27
CA VAL A 37 -14.67 -9.93 21.71
C VAL A 37 -14.44 -10.40 23.14
N ASP A 38 -15.54 -10.62 23.85
CA ASP A 38 -15.60 -11.25 25.18
C ASP A 38 -16.80 -12.20 25.30
N GLY A 39 -16.90 -12.89 26.44
CA GLY A 39 -18.02 -13.80 26.75
C GLY A 39 -18.34 -14.78 25.62
N ASP A 40 -19.60 -14.78 25.19
CA ASP A 40 -20.10 -15.69 24.15
C ASP A 40 -19.42 -15.46 22.79
N THR A 41 -19.12 -14.20 22.43
CA THR A 41 -18.44 -13.88 21.15
C THR A 41 -16.97 -14.32 21.17
N TYR A 42 -16.32 -14.28 22.33
CA TYR A 42 -14.99 -14.86 22.49
C TYR A 42 -15.03 -16.39 22.36
N ASP A 43 -16.03 -17.05 22.95
CA ASP A 43 -16.19 -18.50 22.79
C ASP A 43 -16.46 -18.91 21.34
N MET A 44 -17.18 -18.07 20.57
CA MET A 44 -17.34 -18.25 19.11
C MET A 44 -16.01 -18.14 18.37
N LEU A 45 -15.22 -17.10 18.66
CA LEU A 45 -13.88 -16.92 18.09
C LEU A 45 -13.00 -18.15 18.37
N VAL A 46 -12.98 -18.64 19.61
CA VAL A 46 -12.20 -19.82 20.00
C VAL A 46 -12.61 -21.03 19.17
N ARG A 47 -13.91 -21.32 19.05
CA ARG A 47 -14.42 -22.47 18.27
C ARG A 47 -14.00 -22.42 16.80
N VAL A 48 -14.13 -21.26 16.16
CA VAL A 48 -13.70 -21.07 14.77
C VAL A 48 -12.20 -21.28 14.64
N GLN A 49 -11.40 -20.72 15.55
CA GLN A 49 -9.94 -20.91 15.51
C GLN A 49 -9.52 -22.37 15.71
N ASP A 50 -10.19 -23.11 16.59
CA ASP A 50 -9.92 -24.53 16.79
C ASP A 50 -10.21 -25.34 15.50
N GLN A 51 -11.18 -24.92 14.68
CA GLN A 51 -11.39 -25.50 13.35
C GLN A 51 -10.29 -25.09 12.36
N PHE A 52 -9.80 -23.85 12.40
CA PHE A 52 -8.62 -23.46 11.62
C PHE A 52 -7.42 -24.35 11.96
N GLU A 53 -7.25 -24.78 13.21
CA GLU A 53 -6.13 -25.65 13.62
C GLU A 53 -6.13 -27.03 12.94
N ARG A 54 -7.20 -27.42 12.24
CA ARG A 54 -7.22 -28.60 11.35
C ARG A 54 -6.48 -28.38 10.02
N LEU A 55 -6.14 -27.14 9.71
CA LEU A 55 -5.31 -26.77 8.56
C LEU A 55 -3.84 -26.70 8.99
N GLU A 56 -2.91 -26.99 8.08
CA GLU A 56 -1.48 -26.77 8.32
C GLU A 56 -1.20 -25.27 8.48
N ALA A 57 -0.26 -24.94 9.38
CA ALA A 57 0.22 -23.58 9.52
C ALA A 57 0.96 -23.12 8.25
N MET A 58 0.81 -21.84 7.93
CA MET A 58 1.44 -21.17 6.80
C MET A 58 2.61 -20.31 7.31
N GLY A 59 3.83 -20.72 6.99
CA GLY A 59 5.05 -20.03 7.42
C GLY A 59 5.51 -20.42 8.83
N ASP A 60 6.22 -19.52 9.50
CA ASP A 60 6.88 -19.79 10.79
C ASP A 60 5.99 -19.49 12.01
N ASP A 61 4.93 -18.69 11.84
CA ASP A 61 3.94 -18.40 12.88
C ASP A 61 2.79 -19.42 12.82
N GLU A 62 2.02 -19.62 13.92
CA GLU A 62 0.79 -20.45 13.93
C GLU A 62 -0.35 -19.86 13.07
N TYR A 63 0.00 -19.11 12.03
CA TYR A 63 -0.86 -18.43 11.09
C TYR A 63 -1.47 -19.41 10.09
N ARG A 64 -2.76 -19.23 9.82
CA ARG A 64 -3.51 -20.02 8.83
C ARG A 64 -4.48 -19.10 8.14
N GLY A 65 -4.64 -19.20 6.83
CA GLY A 65 -5.60 -18.36 6.15
C GLY A 65 -6.04 -18.89 4.80
N PHE A 66 -7.12 -18.33 4.31
CA PHE A 66 -7.68 -18.67 3.00
C PHE A 66 -8.58 -17.55 2.49
N TYR A 67 -8.86 -17.61 1.20
CA TYR A 67 -9.79 -16.69 0.55
C TYR A 67 -11.23 -17.15 0.72
N ILE A 68 -12.14 -16.21 0.95
CA ILE A 68 -13.59 -16.40 0.93
C ILE A 68 -14.20 -15.54 -0.16
N GLU A 69 -15.28 -16.03 -0.76
CA GLU A 69 -16.14 -15.26 -1.65
C GLU A 69 -17.48 -15.03 -0.96
N VAL A 70 -17.96 -13.79 -0.94
CA VAL A 70 -19.16 -13.38 -0.20
C VAL A 70 -20.08 -12.61 -1.13
N PRO A 71 -21.39 -12.91 -1.21
CA PRO A 71 -22.32 -12.19 -2.07
C PRO A 71 -22.49 -10.73 -1.63
N ARG A 72 -22.78 -9.85 -2.59
CA ARG A 72 -23.30 -8.51 -2.28
C ARG A 72 -24.66 -8.61 -1.59
N PRO A 73 -25.04 -7.64 -0.74
CA PRO A 73 -26.39 -7.58 -0.20
C PRO A 73 -27.42 -7.42 -1.33
N THR A 74 -28.60 -8.00 -1.16
CA THR A 74 -29.81 -7.57 -1.88
C THR A 74 -30.19 -6.14 -1.46
N LEU A 75 -31.10 -5.50 -2.19
CA LEU A 75 -31.59 -4.17 -1.81
C LEU A 75 -32.14 -4.15 -0.38
N ASP A 76 -32.98 -5.13 -0.02
CA ASP A 76 -33.60 -5.22 1.30
C ASP A 76 -32.57 -5.55 2.42
N GLU A 77 -31.47 -6.23 2.10
CA GLU A 77 -30.38 -6.48 3.05
C GLU A 77 -29.44 -5.27 3.21
N TRP A 78 -29.42 -4.34 2.25
CA TRP A 78 -28.56 -3.16 2.30
C TRP A 78 -29.18 -2.03 3.13
N GLY A 79 -30.50 -1.93 3.14
CA GLY A 79 -31.24 -1.00 3.99
C GLY A 79 -32.71 -0.91 3.62
N ASP A 80 -33.48 -0.17 4.42
CA ASP A 80 -34.89 0.10 4.11
C ASP A 80 -35.00 1.38 3.26
N CYS A 81 -35.24 1.19 1.96
CA CYS A 81 -35.39 2.29 1.01
C CYS A 81 -36.53 3.24 1.40
N ASP A 82 -37.64 2.73 1.92
CA ASP A 82 -38.81 3.55 2.24
C ASP A 82 -38.53 4.40 3.49
N GLU A 83 -37.87 3.83 4.52
CA GLU A 83 -37.43 4.58 5.71
C GLU A 83 -36.42 5.69 5.36
N LEU A 84 -35.46 5.41 4.47
CA LEU A 84 -34.47 6.40 4.05
C LEU A 84 -35.08 7.57 3.27
N ILE A 85 -36.10 7.29 2.44
CA ILE A 85 -36.86 8.34 1.74
C ILE A 85 -37.68 9.16 2.75
N GLU A 86 -38.35 8.52 3.70
CA GLU A 86 -39.11 9.21 4.75
C GLU A 86 -38.22 10.09 5.64
N ALA A 87 -36.99 9.64 5.93
CA ALA A 87 -35.99 10.39 6.67
C ALA A 87 -35.36 11.54 5.87
N GLY A 88 -35.58 11.60 4.55
CA GLY A 88 -34.95 12.56 3.64
C GLY A 88 -33.46 12.30 3.42
N GLU A 89 -33.00 11.07 3.68
CA GLU A 89 -31.64 10.60 3.42
C GLU A 89 -31.47 10.05 2.00
N CYS A 90 -32.58 9.74 1.31
CA CYS A 90 -32.61 9.35 -0.09
C CYS A 90 -33.72 10.09 -0.85
N ASP A 91 -33.42 10.60 -2.04
CA ASP A 91 -34.38 11.40 -2.83
C ASP A 91 -35.46 10.55 -3.51
N SER A 92 -35.14 9.32 -3.91
CA SER A 92 -36.05 8.42 -4.63
C SER A 92 -35.59 6.96 -4.60
N ARG A 93 -36.48 6.04 -4.98
CA ARG A 93 -36.10 4.61 -5.14
C ARG A 93 -35.06 4.43 -6.24
N GLU A 94 -35.13 5.22 -7.31
CA GLU A 94 -34.12 5.20 -8.37
C GLU A 94 -32.75 5.67 -7.86
N ASP A 95 -32.71 6.67 -6.98
CA ASP A 95 -31.47 7.10 -6.31
C ASP A 95 -30.89 6.00 -5.42
N TYR A 96 -31.74 5.37 -4.61
CA TYR A 96 -31.34 4.26 -3.74
C TYR A 96 -30.71 3.10 -4.53
N ILE A 97 -31.33 2.69 -5.64
CA ILE A 97 -30.81 1.62 -6.49
C ILE A 97 -29.46 2.03 -7.11
N ARG A 98 -29.32 3.28 -7.56
CA ARG A 98 -28.05 3.77 -8.12
C ARG A 98 -26.92 3.76 -7.10
N GLU A 99 -27.18 4.19 -5.87
CA GLU A 99 -26.19 4.12 -4.80
C GLU A 99 -25.85 2.69 -4.42
N TRP A 100 -26.86 1.80 -4.34
CA TRP A 100 -26.63 0.38 -4.08
C TRP A 100 -25.73 -0.24 -5.14
N GLU A 101 -25.98 0.02 -6.43
CA GLU A 101 -25.14 -0.45 -7.54
C GLU A 101 -23.72 0.12 -7.49
N PHE A 102 -23.58 1.38 -7.09
CA PHE A 102 -22.28 2.05 -6.94
C PHE A 102 -21.43 1.42 -5.83
N TRP A 103 -22.03 1.16 -4.66
CA TRP A 103 -21.33 0.57 -3.51
C TRP A 103 -21.17 -0.95 -3.64
N ASN A 104 -22.03 -1.61 -4.41
CA ASN A 104 -22.07 -3.06 -4.60
C ASN A 104 -22.00 -3.46 -6.10
N PRO A 105 -20.93 -3.08 -6.82
CA PRO A 105 -20.84 -3.25 -8.27
C PRO A 105 -20.67 -4.72 -8.69
N MET A 106 -20.21 -5.57 -7.78
CA MET A 106 -19.92 -6.98 -8.04
C MET A 106 -20.95 -7.88 -7.35
N GLU A 107 -21.42 -8.92 -8.04
CA GLU A 107 -22.32 -9.93 -7.45
C GLU A 107 -21.72 -10.60 -6.20
N THR A 108 -20.40 -10.77 -6.18
CA THR A 108 -19.63 -11.29 -5.07
C THR A 108 -18.35 -10.50 -4.87
N ARG A 109 -17.84 -10.48 -3.63
CA ARG A 109 -16.55 -9.89 -3.27
C ARG A 109 -15.68 -10.92 -2.58
N TRP A 110 -14.38 -10.84 -2.84
CA TRP A 110 -13.38 -11.71 -2.27
C TRP A 110 -12.73 -11.06 -1.05
N PHE A 111 -12.48 -11.85 -0.01
CA PHE A 111 -11.73 -11.44 1.16
C PHE A 111 -10.73 -12.53 1.53
N TYR A 112 -9.60 -12.14 2.09
CA TYR A 112 -8.68 -13.05 2.74
C TYR A 112 -8.97 -13.07 4.23
N VAL A 113 -9.15 -14.27 4.79
CA VAL A 113 -9.34 -14.48 6.22
C VAL A 113 -8.11 -15.19 6.78
N GLY A 114 -7.45 -14.55 7.74
CA GLY A 114 -6.32 -15.10 8.48
C GLY A 114 -6.72 -15.41 9.92
N SER A 115 -6.15 -16.45 10.50
CA SER A 115 -6.25 -16.80 11.90
C SER A 115 -4.83 -16.86 12.47
N SER A 116 -4.59 -16.18 13.58
CA SER A 116 -3.31 -16.21 14.26
C SER A 116 -3.49 -16.30 15.77
N ARG A 117 -2.53 -16.94 16.43
CA ARG A 117 -2.45 -17.04 17.88
C ARG A 117 -1.06 -16.63 18.34
N TYR A 118 -1.00 -15.77 19.35
CA TYR A 118 0.24 -15.44 20.04
C TYR A 118 -0.02 -15.39 21.54
N LYS A 119 0.51 -16.39 22.27
CA LYS A 119 0.19 -16.63 23.68
C LYS A 119 -1.32 -16.77 23.86
N ASP A 120 -1.92 -15.93 24.69
CA ASP A 120 -3.36 -15.84 24.95
C ASP A 120 -4.09 -14.88 24.00
N CYS A 121 -3.37 -14.18 23.11
CA CYS A 121 -3.96 -13.35 22.08
C CYS A 121 -4.45 -14.20 20.91
N ARG A 122 -5.72 -14.04 20.56
CA ARG A 122 -6.43 -14.73 19.48
C ARG A 122 -6.97 -13.70 18.52
N VAL A 123 -6.64 -13.84 17.24
CA VAL A 123 -7.01 -12.87 16.22
C VAL A 123 -7.51 -13.58 14.96
N LEU A 124 -8.66 -13.14 14.45
CA LEU A 124 -9.05 -13.31 13.05
C LEU A 124 -8.82 -12.00 12.30
N HIS A 125 -8.16 -12.08 11.16
CA HIS A 125 -7.82 -10.96 10.28
C HIS A 125 -8.68 -11.04 9.04
N PHE A 126 -9.31 -9.94 8.66
CA PHE A 126 -10.09 -9.85 7.44
C PHE A 126 -9.52 -8.74 6.58
N THR A 127 -9.31 -9.03 5.29
CA THR A 127 -8.90 -8.00 4.35
C THR A 127 -9.37 -8.28 2.93
N ASP A 128 -9.74 -7.24 2.19
CA ASP A 128 -9.89 -7.31 0.73
C ASP A 128 -8.56 -7.10 0.00
N ARG A 129 -7.46 -7.03 0.76
CA ARG A 129 -6.09 -6.70 0.37
C ARG A 129 -5.91 -5.29 -0.21
N ARG A 130 -6.93 -4.44 -0.25
CA ARG A 130 -6.87 -3.10 -0.87
C ARG A 130 -7.20 -1.97 0.10
N ARG A 131 -8.37 -2.01 0.75
CA ARG A 131 -8.85 -0.94 1.65
C ARG A 131 -9.45 -1.48 2.94
N THR A 132 -10.23 -2.55 2.84
CA THR A 132 -10.87 -3.18 4.00
C THR A 132 -9.81 -3.95 4.78
N TYR A 133 -9.64 -3.58 6.04
CA TYR A 133 -8.85 -4.33 7.00
C TYR A 133 -9.42 -4.13 8.40
N PHE A 134 -9.84 -5.23 9.03
CA PHE A 134 -10.25 -5.26 10.42
C PHE A 134 -9.85 -6.57 11.06
N VAL A 135 -9.82 -6.59 12.39
CA VAL A 135 -9.53 -7.79 13.17
C VAL A 135 -10.61 -8.05 14.21
N ILE A 136 -10.93 -9.32 14.42
CA ILE A 136 -11.72 -9.78 15.57
C ILE A 136 -10.72 -10.37 16.57
N THR A 137 -10.64 -9.79 17.76
CA THR A 137 -9.59 -10.12 18.73
C THR A 137 -10.11 -10.13 20.16
N ASN A 138 -9.53 -10.98 21.01
CA ASN A 138 -9.78 -10.96 22.46
C ASN A 138 -8.88 -9.97 23.23
N ARG A 139 -7.94 -9.33 22.53
CA ARG A 139 -7.01 -8.35 23.11
C ARG A 139 -6.68 -7.26 22.10
N SER A 140 -6.85 -6.00 22.51
CA SER A 140 -6.48 -4.84 21.70
C SER A 140 -4.96 -4.64 21.63
N SER A 141 -4.44 -4.21 20.48
CA SER A 141 -3.05 -3.80 20.31
C SER A 141 -2.78 -2.35 20.76
N TYR A 142 -3.83 -1.51 20.82
CA TYR A 142 -3.73 -0.08 21.14
C TYR A 142 -3.86 0.22 22.64
N MET A 143 -4.28 -0.74 23.47
CA MET A 143 -4.65 -0.49 24.86
C MET A 143 -3.83 -1.32 25.87
N ASN A 144 -3.04 -0.62 26.69
CA ASN A 144 -2.61 -1.13 28.00
C ASN A 144 -3.74 -0.85 29.00
N ARG A 145 -4.37 -1.91 29.53
CA ARG A 145 -5.41 -1.95 30.58
C ARG A 145 -6.86 -1.70 30.13
N GLU A 146 -7.72 -2.64 30.57
CA GLU A 146 -9.12 -2.46 30.97
C GLU A 146 -9.86 -1.29 30.30
N CYS A 147 -10.15 -1.43 29.01
CA CYS A 147 -11.24 -0.69 28.38
C CYS A 147 -12.02 -1.71 27.56
N GLY A 148 -12.99 -2.35 28.22
CA GLY A 148 -14.09 -3.01 27.53
C GLY A 148 -14.90 -1.94 26.82
N GLY A 149 -14.52 -1.62 25.59
CA GLY A 149 -15.47 -1.05 24.65
C GLY A 149 -16.46 -2.16 24.36
N PHE A 150 -17.66 -2.07 24.93
CA PHE A 150 -18.74 -2.99 24.60
C PHE A 150 -18.84 -3.08 23.08
N ILE A 151 -18.66 -4.28 22.54
CA ILE A 151 -19.24 -4.64 21.25
C ILE A 151 -20.71 -4.27 21.39
N ASP A 152 -21.16 -3.24 20.65
CA ASP A 152 -22.58 -2.96 20.60
C ASP A 152 -23.30 -4.17 19.98
N LYS A 153 -24.62 -4.20 20.15
CA LYS A 153 -25.43 -5.33 19.70
C LYS A 153 -25.19 -5.67 18.22
N TRP A 154 -24.94 -4.67 17.38
CA TRP A 154 -24.72 -4.87 15.95
C TRP A 154 -23.40 -5.58 15.68
N TYR A 155 -22.30 -5.16 16.33
CA TYR A 155 -21.02 -5.87 16.21
C TYR A 155 -21.10 -7.31 16.70
N ALA A 156 -21.86 -7.59 17.77
CA ALA A 156 -22.01 -8.96 18.30
C ALA A 156 -22.71 -9.86 17.28
N GLU A 157 -23.79 -9.36 16.69
CA GLU A 157 -24.54 -10.07 15.65
C GLU A 157 -23.70 -10.29 14.39
N ALA A 158 -22.89 -9.31 13.98
CA ALA A 158 -21.97 -9.45 12.85
C ALA A 158 -20.91 -10.52 13.12
N VAL A 159 -20.31 -10.53 14.32
CA VAL A 159 -19.34 -11.57 14.73
C VAL A 159 -19.99 -12.96 14.73
N GLU A 160 -21.23 -13.08 15.21
CA GLU A 160 -21.98 -14.35 15.20
C GLU A 160 -22.19 -14.87 13.77
N ARG A 161 -22.66 -14.01 12.85
CA ARG A 161 -22.87 -14.38 11.44
C ARG A 161 -21.57 -14.79 10.75
N ILE A 162 -20.49 -14.02 10.96
CA ILE A 162 -19.14 -14.35 10.47
C ILE A 162 -18.67 -15.70 11.00
N CYS A 163 -18.77 -15.92 12.32
CA CYS A 163 -18.32 -17.17 12.93
C CYS A 163 -19.15 -18.38 12.44
N SER A 164 -20.46 -18.20 12.28
CA SER A 164 -21.36 -19.22 11.72
C SER A 164 -20.97 -19.59 10.30
N TYR A 165 -20.74 -18.58 9.45
CA TYR A 165 -20.29 -18.76 8.06
C TYR A 165 -18.95 -19.48 7.98
N LEU A 166 -17.94 -19.01 8.71
CA LEU A 166 -16.60 -19.59 8.72
C LEU A 166 -16.62 -21.04 9.24
N SER A 167 -17.41 -21.31 10.28
CA SER A 167 -17.47 -22.66 10.87
C SER A 167 -17.97 -23.68 9.87
N LYS A 168 -19.04 -23.34 9.14
CA LYS A 168 -19.62 -24.22 8.11
C LYS A 168 -18.70 -24.35 6.91
N LEU A 169 -18.09 -23.25 6.46
CA LEU A 169 -17.15 -23.26 5.34
C LEU A 169 -15.94 -24.16 5.62
N LEU A 170 -15.36 -24.05 6.82
CA LEU A 170 -14.19 -24.83 7.24
C LEU A 170 -14.45 -26.33 7.23
N GLU A 171 -15.65 -26.79 7.64
CA GLU A 171 -15.99 -28.21 7.57
C GLU A 171 -15.92 -28.77 6.13
N VAL A 172 -16.38 -27.98 5.16
CA VAL A 172 -16.33 -28.33 3.74
C VAL A 172 -14.89 -28.25 3.21
N ILE A 173 -14.14 -27.19 3.56
CA ILE A 173 -12.73 -27.04 3.16
C ILE A 173 -11.90 -28.22 3.65
N VAL A 174 -12.04 -28.63 4.91
CA VAL A 174 -11.27 -29.75 5.46
C VAL A 174 -11.63 -31.06 4.77
N SER A 175 -12.89 -31.22 4.35
CA SER A 175 -13.34 -32.42 3.64
C SER A 175 -12.88 -32.47 2.17
N TYR A 176 -12.72 -31.30 1.54
CA TYR A 176 -12.42 -31.17 0.11
C TYR A 176 -11.36 -30.07 -0.18
N PRO A 177 -10.14 -30.15 0.39
CA PRO A 177 -9.17 -29.07 0.30
C PRO A 177 -8.65 -28.84 -1.13
N ASP A 178 -8.51 -29.90 -1.93
CA ASP A 178 -8.05 -29.78 -3.31
C ASP A 178 -9.09 -29.10 -4.21
N ASP A 179 -10.38 -29.43 -4.04
CA ASP A 179 -11.48 -28.77 -4.76
C ASP A 179 -11.56 -27.28 -4.40
N PHE A 180 -11.36 -26.93 -3.12
CA PHE A 180 -11.31 -25.55 -2.66
C PHE A 180 -10.13 -24.80 -3.29
N ASN A 181 -8.92 -25.36 -3.20
CA ASN A 181 -7.71 -24.76 -3.78
C ASN A 181 -7.86 -24.56 -5.29
N GLN A 182 -8.46 -25.51 -6.00
CA GLN A 182 -8.75 -25.38 -7.42
C GLN A 182 -9.75 -24.25 -7.68
N TYR A 183 -10.82 -24.16 -6.90
CA TYR A 183 -11.81 -23.09 -7.03
C TYR A 183 -11.17 -21.70 -6.87
N VAL A 184 -10.36 -21.50 -5.83
CA VAL A 184 -9.65 -20.23 -5.60
C VAL A 184 -8.68 -19.93 -6.74
N ALA A 185 -7.91 -20.93 -7.21
CA ALA A 185 -6.98 -20.73 -8.31
C ALA A 185 -7.66 -20.31 -9.63
N GLU A 186 -8.84 -20.88 -9.91
CA GLU A 186 -9.63 -20.60 -11.12
C GLU A 186 -10.39 -19.26 -11.03
N ASN A 187 -10.80 -18.81 -9.83
CA ASN A 187 -11.78 -17.72 -9.70
C ASN A 187 -11.28 -16.47 -8.94
N LEU A 188 -10.15 -16.53 -8.23
CA LEU A 188 -9.65 -15.36 -7.48
C LEU A 188 -9.32 -14.20 -8.46
N PRO A 189 -9.88 -13.00 -8.28
CA PRO A 189 -9.62 -11.87 -9.17
C PRO A 189 -8.15 -11.46 -9.19
N TYR A 190 -7.64 -11.03 -10.35
CA TYR A 190 -6.25 -10.59 -10.51
C TYR A 190 -5.86 -9.41 -9.63
N GLN A 191 -6.83 -8.56 -9.27
CA GLN A 191 -6.68 -7.43 -8.35
C GLN A 191 -6.39 -7.86 -6.91
N GLN A 192 -6.62 -9.14 -6.57
CA GLN A 192 -6.24 -9.73 -5.28
C GLN A 192 -5.02 -10.65 -5.38
N ARG A 193 -4.42 -10.78 -6.58
CA ARG A 193 -3.23 -11.58 -6.80
C ARG A 193 -1.99 -10.70 -6.73
N ASP A 194 -0.89 -11.36 -6.40
CA ASP A 194 0.44 -10.80 -6.54
C ASP A 194 1.05 -11.26 -7.86
N GLY A 195 1.78 -10.37 -8.51
CA GLY A 195 2.50 -10.68 -9.72
C GLY A 195 3.52 -9.61 -10.05
N ARG A 196 4.09 -9.70 -11.24
CA ARG A 196 4.94 -8.66 -11.79
C ARG A 196 4.80 -8.60 -13.30
N ILE A 197 5.11 -7.45 -13.87
CA ILE A 197 5.12 -7.22 -15.30
C ILE A 197 6.39 -6.46 -15.68
N ALA A 198 7.02 -6.81 -16.80
CA ALA A 198 8.15 -6.05 -17.30
C ALA A 198 7.74 -4.59 -17.56
N ARG A 199 8.52 -3.61 -17.07
CA ARG A 199 8.16 -2.19 -17.17
C ARG A 199 7.92 -1.76 -18.62
N LYS A 200 8.77 -2.22 -19.53
CA LYS A 200 8.63 -1.99 -20.98
C LYS A 200 7.27 -2.46 -21.54
N GLU A 201 6.71 -3.54 -21.02
CA GLU A 201 5.41 -4.05 -21.45
C GLU A 201 4.27 -3.24 -20.84
N LEU A 202 4.37 -2.90 -19.55
CA LEU A 202 3.39 -2.03 -18.91
C LEU A 202 3.33 -0.67 -19.60
N ASN A 203 4.47 -0.05 -19.89
CA ASN A 203 4.54 1.23 -20.57
C ASN A 203 4.10 1.15 -22.05
N ARG A 204 4.23 -0.03 -22.68
CA ARG A 204 3.68 -0.26 -24.03
C ARG A 204 2.15 -0.26 -24.00
N VAL A 205 1.55 -0.88 -22.99
CA VAL A 205 0.09 -0.98 -22.83
C VAL A 205 -0.51 0.33 -22.28
N VAL A 206 0.18 0.97 -21.35
CA VAL A 206 -0.24 2.20 -20.65
C VAL A 206 0.91 3.24 -20.70
N PRO A 207 1.07 3.96 -21.82
CA PRO A 207 2.17 4.92 -22.01
C PRO A 207 2.23 6.05 -20.97
N GLU A 208 1.12 6.33 -20.28
CA GLU A 208 1.01 7.30 -19.20
C GLU A 208 1.80 6.88 -17.95
N MET A 209 2.03 5.58 -17.76
CA MET A 209 2.82 5.04 -16.64
C MET A 209 4.33 5.18 -16.86
N LYS A 210 4.77 5.54 -18.08
CA LYS A 210 6.18 5.72 -18.37
C LYS A 210 6.74 6.90 -17.59
N ILE A 211 7.74 6.59 -16.75
CA ILE A 211 8.51 7.59 -16.02
C ILE A 211 9.29 8.44 -17.04
N LYS A 212 9.04 9.75 -16.99
CA LYS A 212 9.68 10.75 -17.84
C LYS A 212 10.37 11.77 -16.96
N VAL A 213 11.58 12.15 -17.34
CA VAL A 213 12.37 13.18 -16.67
C VAL A 213 12.79 14.25 -17.68
N GLU A 214 12.97 15.49 -17.24
CA GLU A 214 13.20 16.63 -18.13
C GLU A 214 14.49 16.52 -18.97
N ASP A 215 15.55 16.01 -18.36
CA ASP A 215 16.87 15.89 -18.96
C ASP A 215 17.38 14.45 -18.77
N GLU A 216 16.80 13.55 -19.56
CA GLU A 216 17.09 12.12 -19.50
C GLU A 216 18.58 11.81 -19.71
N ALA A 217 19.26 12.53 -20.61
CA ALA A 217 20.69 12.35 -20.86
C ALA A 217 21.52 12.64 -19.61
N THR A 218 21.25 13.75 -18.92
CA THR A 218 21.97 14.09 -17.68
C THR A 218 21.56 13.20 -16.52
N ALA A 219 20.29 12.81 -16.44
CA ALA A 219 19.81 11.86 -15.44
C ALA A 219 20.54 10.51 -15.55
N VAL A 220 20.64 9.95 -16.77
CA VAL A 220 21.39 8.72 -17.04
C VAL A 220 22.85 8.87 -16.64
N MET A 221 23.52 9.97 -17.02
CA MET A 221 24.91 10.21 -16.61
C MET A 221 25.08 10.26 -15.09
N ALA A 222 24.19 10.97 -14.38
CA ALA A 222 24.25 11.08 -12.92
C ALA A 222 24.09 9.71 -12.24
N LEU A 223 23.16 8.89 -12.71
CA LEU A 223 22.90 7.55 -12.20
C LEU A 223 24.06 6.59 -12.53
N GLU A 224 24.58 6.61 -13.76
CA GLU A 224 25.74 5.79 -14.15
C GLU A 224 27.00 6.13 -13.36
N ASP A 225 27.30 7.43 -13.20
CA ASP A 225 28.46 7.87 -12.43
C ASP A 225 28.33 7.41 -10.98
N SER A 226 27.14 7.54 -10.38
CA SER A 226 26.91 7.08 -9.00
C SER A 226 27.02 5.56 -8.88
N ALA A 227 26.36 4.80 -9.74
CA ALA A 227 26.39 3.33 -9.77
C ALA A 227 27.83 2.80 -9.92
N GLN A 228 28.62 3.42 -10.80
CA GLN A 228 30.01 3.04 -11.05
C GLN A 228 31.00 3.71 -10.09
N LYS A 229 30.52 4.44 -9.09
CA LYS A 229 31.32 5.12 -8.07
C LYS A 229 32.30 6.15 -8.66
N ARG A 230 31.95 6.76 -9.80
CA ARG A 230 32.67 7.82 -10.51
C ARG A 230 32.27 9.20 -10.00
N PHE A 231 32.57 9.45 -8.74
CA PHE A 231 32.19 10.69 -8.06
C PHE A 231 33.14 11.84 -8.38
N ARG A 232 32.64 13.08 -8.30
CA ARG A 232 33.52 14.26 -8.22
C ARG A 232 34.35 14.23 -6.93
N PRO A 233 35.49 14.95 -6.88
CA PRO A 233 36.29 15.05 -5.65
C PRO A 233 35.41 15.47 -4.45
N PRO A 234 35.44 14.72 -3.33
CA PRO A 234 34.63 15.06 -2.17
C PRO A 234 35.13 16.34 -1.51
N PHE A 235 34.29 16.95 -0.66
CA PHE A 235 34.75 18.07 0.15
C PHE A 235 35.64 17.59 1.30
N GLU A 236 36.71 18.32 1.58
CA GLU A 236 37.58 18.04 2.72
C GLU A 236 36.85 18.29 4.05
N THR A 237 36.00 19.32 4.08
CA THR A 237 35.17 19.69 5.22
C THR A 237 33.73 19.93 4.82
N MET A 238 32.82 19.80 5.78
CA MET A 238 31.41 20.15 5.60
C MET A 238 30.98 21.17 6.65
N SER A 239 30.14 22.12 6.22
CA SER A 239 29.53 23.13 7.06
C SER A 239 28.03 23.21 6.80
N ILE A 240 27.27 23.77 7.74
CA ILE A 240 25.83 23.98 7.58
C ILE A 240 25.57 24.88 6.36
N ARG A 241 26.38 25.93 6.18
CA ARG A 241 26.30 26.81 5.00
C ARG A 241 26.43 26.03 3.68
N LEU A 242 27.42 25.15 3.59
CA LEU A 242 27.65 24.36 2.37
C LEU A 242 26.54 23.34 2.14
N TYR A 243 26.06 22.66 3.18
CA TYR A 243 24.94 21.75 3.08
C TYR A 243 23.66 22.48 2.64
N CYS A 244 23.34 23.63 3.25
CA CYS A 244 22.15 24.42 2.91
C CYS A 244 22.13 24.85 1.43
N LYS A 245 23.30 25.10 0.82
CA LYS A 245 23.40 25.36 -0.62
C LYS A 245 22.84 24.21 -1.46
N TYR A 246 23.30 22.98 -1.20
CA TYR A 246 22.83 21.80 -1.94
C TYR A 246 21.40 21.42 -1.58
N PHE A 247 21.01 21.58 -0.32
CA PHE A 247 19.61 21.43 0.09
C PHE A 247 18.70 22.38 -0.70
N ARG A 248 19.07 23.66 -0.85
CA ARG A 248 18.28 24.62 -1.65
C ARG A 248 18.15 24.21 -3.10
N ILE A 249 19.22 23.71 -3.73
CA ILE A 249 19.18 23.22 -5.12
C ILE A 249 18.19 22.07 -5.24
N ALA A 250 18.31 21.08 -4.36
CA ALA A 250 17.43 19.92 -4.32
C ALA A 250 15.97 20.32 -4.06
N HIS A 251 15.73 21.19 -3.08
CA HIS A 251 14.39 21.64 -2.73
C HIS A 251 13.76 22.49 -3.85
N LYS A 252 14.54 23.27 -4.62
CA LYS A 252 14.01 23.97 -5.80
C LYS A 252 13.59 23.00 -6.91
N ALA A 253 14.34 21.92 -7.13
CA ALA A 253 13.95 20.88 -8.08
C ALA A 253 12.67 20.17 -7.60
N TYR A 254 12.56 19.91 -6.30
CA TYR A 254 11.34 19.41 -5.67
C TYR A 254 10.15 20.37 -5.85
N GLU A 255 10.32 21.67 -5.59
CA GLU A 255 9.27 22.66 -5.78
C GLU A 255 8.83 22.71 -7.26
N HIS A 256 9.80 22.75 -8.17
CA HIS A 256 9.53 22.77 -9.61
C HIS A 256 8.77 21.53 -10.10
N TYR A 257 9.11 20.35 -9.58
CA TYR A 257 8.39 19.12 -9.89
C TYR A 257 6.90 19.23 -9.54
N PHE A 258 6.56 19.75 -8.34
CA PHE A 258 5.17 19.88 -7.90
C PHE A 258 4.43 21.11 -8.46
N GLU A 259 5.12 22.15 -8.89
CA GLU A 259 4.53 23.29 -9.61
C GLU A 259 3.81 22.83 -10.89
N LYS A 260 4.38 21.86 -11.62
CA LYS A 260 3.77 21.26 -12.82
C LYS A 260 2.40 20.65 -12.56
N TRP A 261 2.15 20.22 -11.32
CA TRP A 261 0.91 19.59 -10.87
C TRP A 261 -0.05 20.59 -10.20
N GLY A 262 0.26 21.90 -10.23
CA GLY A 262 -0.55 22.95 -9.59
C GLY A 262 -0.56 22.88 -8.05
N ARG A 263 0.38 22.13 -7.44
CA ARG A 263 0.37 21.84 -5.99
C ARG A 263 1.15 22.84 -5.13
N ILE A 264 1.89 23.77 -5.73
CA ILE A 264 2.67 24.79 -5.00
C ILE A 264 2.35 26.18 -5.53
N SER A 265 1.99 27.10 -4.62
CA SER A 265 1.47 28.43 -4.99
C SER A 265 2.50 29.56 -4.93
N ARG A 266 3.67 29.42 -4.28
CA ARG A 266 4.59 30.55 -4.10
C ARG A 266 6.07 30.17 -4.14
N PRO A 267 6.87 30.76 -5.05
CA PRO A 267 8.32 30.65 -5.01
C PRO A 267 8.88 31.23 -3.71
N ARG A 268 9.74 30.48 -2.99
CA ARG A 268 10.41 31.00 -1.80
C ARG A 268 11.67 31.77 -2.19
N SER A 269 11.65 33.09 -2.01
CA SER A 269 12.86 33.91 -2.10
C SER A 269 13.49 34.06 -0.71
N ALA A 270 14.80 33.82 -0.62
CA ALA A 270 15.59 34.05 0.59
C ALA A 270 16.97 34.61 0.22
N ALA A 271 17.51 35.46 1.11
CA ALA A 271 18.75 36.19 0.90
C ALA A 271 20.00 35.31 0.97
N SER A 272 19.94 34.20 1.72
CA SER A 272 21.01 33.20 1.84
C SER A 272 20.44 31.78 1.79
N ASP A 273 21.30 30.79 1.61
CA ASP A 273 20.89 29.37 1.59
C ASP A 273 20.49 28.88 2.99
N THR A 274 21.13 29.39 4.05
CA THR A 274 20.74 29.16 5.44
C THR A 274 19.38 29.75 5.76
N ALA A 275 19.10 31.00 5.35
CA ALA A 275 17.78 31.60 5.48
C ALA A 275 16.71 30.84 4.67
N TYR A 276 17.07 30.31 3.50
CA TYR A 276 16.19 29.45 2.71
C TYR A 276 15.84 28.17 3.50
N TYR A 277 16.86 27.50 4.07
CA TYR A 277 16.66 26.32 4.92
C TYR A 277 15.77 26.63 6.12
N THR A 278 16.03 27.72 6.85
CA THR A 278 15.20 28.17 7.98
C THR A 278 13.74 28.34 7.58
N ASN A 279 13.46 28.95 6.42
CA ASN A 279 12.10 29.13 5.93
C ASN A 279 11.41 27.80 5.55
N VAL A 280 12.16 26.82 5.07
CA VAL A 280 11.63 25.50 4.68
C VAL A 280 11.40 24.60 5.89
N LYS A 281 12.35 24.59 6.81
CA LYS A 281 12.43 23.64 7.93
C LYS A 281 12.01 24.24 9.27
N PHE A 282 11.63 25.52 9.28
CA PHE A 282 11.23 26.26 10.48
C PHE A 282 12.26 26.17 11.61
N THR A 283 13.55 26.12 11.25
CA THR A 283 14.68 25.96 12.16
C THR A 283 15.67 27.07 11.91
N ASP A 284 15.87 27.95 12.90
CA ASP A 284 16.83 29.05 12.79
C ASP A 284 18.27 28.56 12.99
N VAL A 285 18.88 28.05 11.92
CA VAL A 285 20.22 27.43 11.99
C VAL A 285 21.32 28.42 12.33
N GLU A 286 21.17 29.71 12.03
CA GLU A 286 22.20 30.73 12.28
C GLU A 286 22.26 31.16 13.74
N SER A 287 21.14 31.04 14.48
CA SER A 287 21.14 31.31 15.93
C SER A 287 21.51 30.10 16.78
N LEU A 288 21.32 28.88 16.25
CA LEU A 288 21.55 27.64 16.97
C LEU A 288 22.98 27.09 16.83
N TYR A 289 23.69 27.45 15.76
CA TYR A 289 24.96 26.84 15.37
C TYR A 289 25.93 27.86 14.77
N ASP A 290 27.23 27.60 14.89
CA ASP A 290 28.24 28.16 14.01
C ASP A 290 28.15 27.47 12.64
N ILE A 291 27.53 28.17 11.68
CA ILE A 291 27.19 27.62 10.35
C ILE A 291 28.40 27.30 9.47
N ASP A 292 29.60 27.73 9.87
CA ASP A 292 30.85 27.45 9.17
C ASP A 292 31.70 26.37 9.90
N SER A 293 31.29 25.92 11.09
CA SER A 293 31.97 24.89 11.87
C SER A 293 31.54 23.46 11.48
N GLN A 294 32.52 22.58 11.28
CA GLN A 294 32.28 21.17 10.99
C GLN A 294 31.72 20.40 12.19
N GLU A 295 32.14 20.75 13.42
CA GLU A 295 31.62 20.08 14.62
C GLU A 295 30.14 20.42 14.83
N ASP A 296 29.76 21.67 14.55
CA ASP A 296 28.35 22.07 14.58
C ASP A 296 27.57 21.47 13.42
N PHE A 297 28.19 21.30 12.24
CA PHE A 297 27.57 20.53 11.15
C PHE A 297 27.25 19.09 11.57
N LYS A 298 28.15 18.37 12.24
CA LYS A 298 27.89 17.00 12.72
C LYS A 298 26.76 16.95 13.76
N LYS A 299 26.62 17.98 14.59
CA LYS A 299 25.48 18.12 15.50
C LYS A 299 24.19 18.38 14.72
N PHE A 300 24.22 19.35 13.81
CA PHE A 300 23.11 19.66 12.92
C PHE A 300 22.62 18.44 12.14
N ALA A 301 23.51 17.66 11.53
CA ALA A 301 23.15 16.48 10.75
C ALA A 301 22.48 15.35 11.57
N ARG A 302 22.67 15.33 12.89
CA ARG A 302 21.98 14.41 13.81
C ARG A 302 20.62 14.95 14.25
N ASP A 303 20.55 16.25 14.50
CA ASP A 303 19.34 16.91 15.03
C ASP A 303 18.30 17.19 13.93
N HIS A 304 18.72 17.33 12.68
CA HIS A 304 17.89 17.79 11.57
C HIS A 304 17.83 16.79 10.43
N TYR A 305 16.61 16.51 9.95
CA TYR A 305 16.38 15.56 8.86
C TYR A 305 16.31 16.26 7.49
N GLY A 306 17.03 15.72 6.52
CA GLY A 306 17.17 16.25 5.17
C GLY A 306 15.98 16.00 4.22
N GLU A 307 14.84 15.56 4.73
CA GLU A 307 13.67 15.18 3.91
C GLU A 307 13.11 16.37 3.11
N LEU A 308 12.76 16.16 1.84
CA LEU A 308 12.09 17.16 1.02
C LEU A 308 10.57 17.01 1.16
N GLY A 309 9.93 17.91 1.91
CA GLY A 309 8.49 17.84 2.17
C GLY A 309 8.09 16.56 2.92
N LEU A 310 7.05 15.88 2.44
CA LEU A 310 6.56 14.58 2.96
C LEU A 310 6.79 13.45 1.92
N SER A 311 7.87 13.55 1.16
CA SER A 311 8.15 12.63 0.05
C SER A 311 9.01 11.43 0.42
N ARG A 312 9.55 11.38 1.65
CA ARG A 312 10.59 10.41 2.04
C ARG A 312 11.84 10.41 1.13
N LEU A 313 12.07 11.50 0.41
CA LEU A 313 13.28 11.78 -0.33
C LEU A 313 14.22 12.63 0.53
N ASN A 314 15.39 12.10 0.86
CA ASN A 314 16.33 12.71 1.79
C ASN A 314 17.58 13.20 1.07
N ILE A 315 18.00 14.42 1.42
CA ILE A 315 19.29 15.00 1.05
C ILE A 315 20.17 14.99 2.29
N VAL A 316 21.26 14.24 2.26
CA VAL A 316 22.16 14.09 3.41
C VAL A 316 23.57 14.51 2.99
N ALA A 317 24.40 14.94 3.94
CA ALA A 317 25.84 15.00 3.72
C ALA A 317 26.54 14.01 4.65
N SER A 318 27.40 13.17 4.09
CA SER A 318 28.07 12.09 4.82
C SER A 318 29.51 11.89 4.37
N ASP A 319 30.38 11.58 5.32
CA ASP A 319 31.76 11.12 5.18
C ASP A 319 31.97 9.72 5.82
N TYR A 320 30.87 9.06 6.23
CA TYR A 320 30.94 7.85 7.05
C TYR A 320 31.42 6.62 6.29
N GLU A 321 30.81 6.32 5.14
CA GLU A 321 31.14 5.12 4.37
C GLU A 321 32.46 5.26 3.60
N ARG A 322 32.85 6.50 3.28
CA ARG A 322 34.01 6.81 2.45
C ARG A 322 34.64 8.13 2.91
N PRO A 323 35.99 8.21 2.97
CA PRO A 323 36.67 9.46 3.29
C PRO A 323 36.27 10.61 2.37
N GLY A 324 35.96 11.76 2.98
CA GLY A 324 35.58 13.00 2.31
C GLY A 324 34.06 13.15 2.18
N TRP A 325 33.59 14.37 2.40
CA TRP A 325 32.17 14.69 2.45
C TRP A 325 31.52 14.72 1.07
N ARG A 326 30.33 14.12 0.99
CA ARG A 326 29.50 14.07 -0.23
C ARG A 326 28.07 14.44 0.07
N ILE A 327 27.33 14.79 -0.97
CA ILE A 327 25.88 14.94 -0.92
C ILE A 327 25.26 13.61 -1.34
N LEU A 328 24.37 13.08 -0.50
CA LEU A 328 23.69 11.83 -0.70
C LEU A 328 22.21 12.10 -1.00
N VAL A 329 21.69 11.42 -2.02
CA VAL A 329 20.25 11.37 -2.33
C VAL A 329 19.74 9.97 -2.00
N SER A 330 18.77 9.90 -1.10
CA SER A 330 18.14 8.67 -0.64
C SER A 330 16.63 8.76 -0.84
N ASN A 331 16.09 7.96 -1.76
CA ASN A 331 14.65 7.85 -1.94
C ASN A 331 14.14 6.63 -1.18
N SER A 332 13.01 6.78 -0.49
CA SER A 332 12.39 5.63 0.21
C SER A 332 11.17 5.12 -0.53
N TYR A 333 10.40 5.97 -1.21
CA TYR A 333 9.10 5.59 -1.79
C TYR A 333 9.16 5.33 -3.29
N SER A 334 8.60 4.21 -3.71
CA SER A 334 8.54 3.85 -5.12
C SER A 334 7.64 4.77 -5.95
N ALA A 335 6.67 5.42 -5.31
CA ALA A 335 5.81 6.43 -5.94
C ALA A 335 6.53 7.75 -6.31
N HIS A 336 7.78 7.95 -5.87
CA HIS A 336 8.54 9.20 -6.06
C HIS A 336 9.88 9.01 -6.78
N VAL A 337 10.00 7.93 -7.55
CA VAL A 337 11.22 7.62 -8.31
C VAL A 337 11.58 8.70 -9.33
N ASP A 338 10.59 9.27 -10.00
CA ASP A 338 10.78 10.36 -10.98
C ASP A 338 11.24 11.65 -10.30
N LEU A 339 10.59 12.05 -9.20
CA LEU A 339 11.02 13.16 -8.34
C LEU A 339 12.46 12.97 -7.84
N ALA A 340 12.82 11.76 -7.39
CA ALA A 340 14.16 11.46 -6.93
C ALA A 340 15.20 11.63 -8.04
N ILE A 341 14.89 11.20 -9.27
CA ILE A 341 15.77 11.38 -10.43
C ILE A 341 15.89 12.87 -10.80
N GLU A 342 14.81 13.65 -10.77
CA GLU A 342 14.87 15.09 -11.05
C GLU A 342 15.75 15.85 -10.04
N VAL A 343 15.58 15.55 -8.75
CA VAL A 343 16.38 16.13 -7.67
C VAL A 343 17.86 15.74 -7.79
N ALA A 344 18.15 14.45 -8.05
CA ALA A 344 19.51 13.97 -8.27
C ALA A 344 20.15 14.64 -9.50
N THR A 345 19.39 14.79 -10.58
CA THR A 345 19.85 15.44 -11.82
C THR A 345 20.21 16.91 -11.57
N ALA A 346 19.39 17.65 -10.81
CA ALA A 346 19.69 19.04 -10.45
C ALA A 346 20.97 19.16 -9.60
N LEU A 347 21.15 18.27 -8.64
CA LEU A 347 22.38 18.23 -7.82
C LEU A 347 23.61 17.89 -8.66
N TYR A 348 23.50 16.94 -9.59
CA TYR A 348 24.58 16.57 -10.50
C TYR A 348 24.99 17.75 -11.39
N LYS A 349 24.01 18.45 -11.98
CA LYS A 349 24.22 19.68 -12.78
C LYS A 349 24.91 20.79 -11.99
N SER A 350 24.63 20.90 -10.69
CA SER A 350 25.27 21.89 -9.82
C SER A 350 26.76 21.61 -9.56
N GLY A 351 27.23 20.41 -9.88
CA GLY A 351 28.58 19.97 -9.67
C GLY A 351 28.89 19.45 -8.28
N ALA A 352 27.87 19.03 -7.53
CA ALA A 352 28.03 18.39 -6.23
C ALA A 352 28.86 17.09 -6.36
N PRO A 353 29.70 16.74 -5.36
CA PRO A 353 30.16 15.37 -5.17
C PRO A 353 28.97 14.54 -4.68
N LEU A 354 28.22 14.03 -5.65
CA LEU A 354 26.91 13.42 -5.46
C LEU A 354 27.02 11.90 -5.42
N GLU A 355 26.35 11.30 -4.44
CA GLU A 355 26.11 9.86 -4.35
C GLU A 355 24.60 9.62 -4.27
N ILE A 356 24.08 8.73 -5.10
CA ILE A 356 22.67 8.35 -5.20
C ILE A 356 22.59 6.90 -4.74
N LEU A 357 21.91 6.64 -3.63
CA LEU A 357 21.97 5.33 -2.97
C LEU A 357 21.43 4.20 -3.86
N ASP A 358 20.28 4.41 -4.50
CA ASP A 358 19.62 3.40 -5.34
C ASP A 358 19.89 3.63 -6.84
N ALA A 359 21.07 4.16 -7.19
CA ALA A 359 21.40 4.57 -8.56
C ALA A 359 21.18 3.48 -9.61
N GLU A 360 21.61 2.24 -9.33
CA GLU A 360 21.43 1.11 -10.24
C GLU A 360 19.96 0.77 -10.47
N LYS A 361 19.14 0.82 -9.41
CA LYS A 361 17.71 0.53 -9.48
C LYS A 361 16.96 1.62 -10.24
N LEU A 362 17.24 2.89 -9.95
CA LEU A 362 16.71 4.04 -10.68
C LEU A 362 17.12 4.03 -12.16
N LEU A 363 18.35 3.60 -12.47
CA LEU A 363 18.83 3.49 -13.85
C LEU A 363 18.06 2.42 -14.63
N LYS A 364 17.83 1.24 -14.02
CA LYS A 364 17.00 0.18 -14.64
C LYS A 364 15.57 0.64 -14.88
N ILE A 365 14.98 1.37 -13.92
CA ILE A 365 13.65 1.99 -14.07
C ILE A 365 13.61 2.92 -15.28
N LEU A 366 14.58 3.84 -15.37
CA LEU A 366 14.62 4.83 -16.45
C LEU A 366 14.83 4.18 -17.83
N ARG A 367 15.55 3.06 -17.88
CA ARG A 367 15.79 2.27 -19.10
C ARG A 367 14.69 1.24 -19.41
N GLU A 368 13.67 1.13 -18.55
CA GLU A 368 12.62 0.12 -18.66
C GLU A 368 13.15 -1.33 -18.61
N GLU A 369 14.29 -1.53 -17.95
CA GLU A 369 15.00 -2.81 -17.79
C GLU A 369 14.57 -3.58 -16.52
N ASP A 370 13.70 -2.99 -15.71
CA ASP A 370 13.15 -3.58 -14.49
C ASP A 370 11.73 -4.15 -14.69
N ASN A 371 11.15 -4.62 -13.58
CA ASN A 371 9.77 -5.05 -13.49
C ASN A 371 8.99 -4.11 -12.56
N VAL A 372 7.67 -4.08 -12.76
CA VAL A 372 6.68 -3.44 -11.88
C VAL A 372 5.94 -4.52 -11.13
N ARG A 373 5.87 -4.40 -9.80
CA ARG A 373 5.13 -5.30 -8.93
C ARG A 373 3.63 -5.02 -9.09
N LEU A 374 2.86 -6.05 -9.42
CA LEU A 374 1.41 -6.01 -9.36
C LEU A 374 0.98 -6.47 -7.96
N THR A 375 0.34 -5.59 -7.21
CA THR A 375 -0.09 -5.87 -5.84
C THR A 375 -1.41 -5.16 -5.51
N PRO A 376 -2.30 -5.77 -4.70
CA PRO A 376 -3.55 -5.15 -4.30
C PRO A 376 -3.38 -3.86 -3.47
N TYR A 377 -2.26 -3.72 -2.75
CA TYR A 377 -1.97 -2.59 -1.88
C TYR A 377 -0.66 -1.91 -2.24
N VAL A 378 -0.72 -0.60 -2.53
CA VAL A 378 0.41 0.21 -3.00
C VAL A 378 0.72 1.41 -2.11
N PHE A 379 -0.04 1.61 -1.04
CA PHE A 379 0.12 2.79 -0.18
C PHE A 379 1.37 2.67 0.69
N HIS A 380 2.19 3.73 0.73
CA HIS A 380 3.48 3.77 1.42
C HIS A 380 4.42 2.61 1.05
N ASP A 381 4.40 2.19 -0.22
CA ASP A 381 5.35 1.21 -0.70
C ASP A 381 6.78 1.77 -0.69
N TYR A 382 7.66 1.10 0.05
CA TYR A 382 9.06 1.45 0.12
C TYR A 382 9.82 0.72 -0.99
N MET A 383 10.69 1.43 -1.71
CA MET A 383 11.46 0.89 -2.83
C MET A 383 12.26 -0.37 -2.48
N ASN A 384 12.68 -0.53 -1.22
CA ASN A 384 13.53 -1.64 -0.80
C ASN A 384 12.74 -2.83 -0.22
N HIS A 385 11.41 -2.79 -0.26
CA HIS A 385 10.58 -3.94 0.11
C HIS A 385 10.54 -5.03 -0.96
N HIS A 386 10.81 -4.66 -2.22
CA HIS A 386 10.66 -5.54 -3.38
C HIS A 386 11.85 -5.41 -4.33
N GLU A 387 12.09 -6.46 -5.13
CA GLU A 387 13.10 -6.42 -6.19
C GLU A 387 12.68 -5.47 -7.32
N GLU A 388 11.37 -5.40 -7.61
CA GLU A 388 10.76 -4.55 -8.62
C GLU A 388 10.98 -3.05 -8.34
N GLY A 389 11.04 -2.25 -9.40
CA GLY A 389 11.34 -0.82 -9.30
C GLY A 389 10.21 -0.01 -8.70
N THR A 390 8.97 -0.34 -9.06
CA THR A 390 7.75 0.30 -8.55
C THR A 390 6.63 -0.71 -8.37
N VAL A 391 5.57 -0.30 -7.66
CA VAL A 391 4.33 -1.07 -7.52
C VAL A 391 3.21 -0.47 -8.38
N TYR A 392 2.26 -1.30 -8.78
CA TYR A 392 1.04 -0.91 -9.48
C TYR A 392 -0.15 -1.72 -8.96
N CYS A 393 -1.24 -1.03 -8.64
CA CYS A 393 -2.51 -1.62 -8.24
C CYS A 393 -3.39 -1.72 -9.48
N LEU A 394 -3.67 -2.94 -9.92
CA LEU A 394 -4.56 -3.18 -11.05
C LEU A 394 -5.99 -2.75 -10.69
N PRO A 395 -6.68 -1.93 -11.51
CA PRO A 395 -8.08 -1.60 -11.27
C PRO A 395 -8.97 -2.84 -11.40
N TRP A 396 -10.15 -2.80 -10.80
CA TRP A 396 -11.16 -3.82 -11.03
C TRP A 396 -11.59 -3.82 -12.50
N GLU A 397 -11.97 -4.99 -13.03
CA GLU A 397 -12.39 -5.10 -14.43
C GLU A 397 -13.60 -4.21 -14.72
N TYR A 398 -14.55 -4.11 -13.78
CA TYR A 398 -15.71 -3.21 -13.88
C TYR A 398 -15.34 -1.72 -13.75
N GLU A 399 -14.17 -1.38 -13.21
CA GLU A 399 -13.66 0.00 -13.18
C GLU A 399 -13.09 0.38 -14.57
N CYS A 400 -12.84 -0.60 -15.46
CA CYS A 400 -12.26 -0.37 -16.78
C CYS A 400 -13.34 -0.08 -17.83
N GLY A 401 -13.02 0.76 -18.81
CA GLY A 401 -13.96 1.16 -19.85
C GLY A 401 -13.34 2.13 -20.85
N ASP A 402 -14.12 2.52 -21.87
CA ASP A 402 -13.67 3.47 -22.89
C ASP A 402 -13.90 4.94 -22.48
N ASP A 403 -14.54 5.15 -21.32
CA ASP A 403 -14.78 6.47 -20.77
C ASP A 403 -13.48 7.13 -20.29
N LYS A 404 -13.39 8.45 -20.43
CA LYS A 404 -12.19 9.23 -20.07
C LYS A 404 -11.83 9.17 -18.58
N GLU A 405 -12.79 8.80 -17.74
CA GLU A 405 -12.60 8.66 -16.30
C GLU A 405 -12.11 7.26 -15.91
N ALA A 406 -12.18 6.29 -16.81
CA ALA A 406 -11.70 4.94 -16.55
C ALA A 406 -10.16 4.93 -16.45
N PRO A 407 -9.58 4.25 -15.44
CA PRO A 407 -8.14 4.15 -15.27
C PRO A 407 -7.47 3.35 -16.40
N LEU A 408 -8.20 2.43 -17.03
CA LEU A 408 -7.77 1.61 -18.16
C LEU A 408 -8.97 1.30 -19.07
N THR A 409 -8.70 1.10 -20.35
CA THR A 409 -9.63 0.37 -21.23
C THR A 409 -9.66 -1.12 -20.89
N LEU A 410 -10.74 -1.80 -21.24
CA LEU A 410 -10.86 -3.25 -21.01
C LEU A 410 -9.76 -4.04 -21.77
N ALA A 411 -9.38 -3.58 -22.96
CA ALA A 411 -8.29 -4.17 -23.73
C ALA A 411 -6.94 -4.03 -23.00
N GLN A 412 -6.64 -2.84 -22.45
CA GLN A 412 -5.42 -2.63 -21.66
C GLN A 412 -5.39 -3.51 -20.41
N TYR A 413 -6.52 -3.65 -19.72
CA TYR A 413 -6.64 -4.52 -18.56
C TYR A 413 -6.28 -5.97 -18.91
N HIS A 414 -6.89 -6.55 -19.94
CA HIS A 414 -6.61 -7.91 -20.37
C HIS A 414 -5.18 -8.10 -20.89
N ASP A 415 -4.64 -7.10 -21.59
CA ASP A 415 -3.24 -7.12 -22.04
C ASP A 415 -2.29 -7.21 -20.85
N ILE A 416 -2.46 -6.35 -19.82
CA ILE A 416 -1.63 -6.40 -18.60
C ILE A 416 -1.74 -7.77 -17.92
N VAL A 417 -2.96 -8.29 -17.77
CA VAL A 417 -3.21 -9.59 -17.13
C VAL A 417 -2.49 -10.72 -17.88
N SER A 418 -2.50 -10.69 -19.21
CA SER A 418 -1.87 -11.71 -20.06
C SER A 418 -0.34 -11.65 -20.08
N LEU A 419 0.24 -10.46 -19.91
CA LEU A 419 1.69 -10.22 -19.95
C LEU A 419 2.35 -10.39 -18.58
N ALA A 420 1.56 -10.39 -17.51
CA ALA A 420 2.06 -10.49 -16.15
C ALA A 420 2.46 -11.91 -15.75
N GLU A 421 3.53 -12.00 -14.97
CA GLU A 421 3.96 -13.19 -14.25
C GLU A 421 3.25 -13.22 -12.89
N TRP A 422 2.21 -14.05 -12.75
CA TRP A 422 1.44 -14.17 -11.51
C TRP A 422 2.06 -15.18 -10.55
N GLN A 423 2.10 -14.83 -9.26
CA GLN A 423 2.57 -15.72 -8.20
C GLN A 423 1.56 -16.84 -7.92
N GLU A 424 2.05 -17.98 -7.42
CA GLU A 424 1.17 -19.06 -6.97
C GLU A 424 0.36 -18.60 -5.75
N ILE A 425 -0.93 -18.89 -5.77
CA ILE A 425 -1.82 -18.60 -4.64
C ILE A 425 -1.54 -19.61 -3.52
N GLY A 426 -1.36 -19.13 -2.29
CA GLY A 426 -1.19 -19.97 -1.12
C GLY A 426 -2.34 -20.98 -0.97
N LYS A 427 -2.00 -22.26 -0.87
CA LYS A 427 -2.96 -23.36 -0.78
C LYS A 427 -3.23 -23.73 0.66
N VAL A 428 -4.49 -24.02 0.98
CA VAL A 428 -4.83 -24.68 2.24
C VAL A 428 -4.37 -26.13 2.18
N LYS A 429 -3.87 -26.64 3.30
CA LYS A 429 -3.54 -28.04 3.50
C LYS A 429 -4.16 -28.48 4.81
N VAL A 430 -4.59 -29.73 4.88
CA VAL A 430 -5.22 -30.31 6.06
C VAL A 430 -4.18 -31.11 6.83
N ILE A 431 -4.19 -31.01 8.15
CA ILE A 431 -3.36 -31.85 9.01
C ILE A 431 -3.88 -33.30 8.89
N GLY A 432 -3.00 -34.19 8.44
CA GLY A 432 -3.31 -35.61 8.21
C GLY A 432 -3.54 -36.43 9.47
#